data_AF-B5JNK1-F1
#
_entry.id   AF-B5JNK1-F1
#
_cell.length_a   1.000
_cell.length_b   1.000
_cell.length_c   1.000
_cell.angle_alpha   90.00
_cell.angle_beta   90.00
_cell.angle_gamma   90.00
#
_symmetry.space_group_name_H-M   'P 1'
#
loop_
_entity.id
_entity.type
_entity.pdbx_description
1 polymer ?
#
loop_
_entity_poly.entity_id
_entity_poly.type
_entity_poly.pdbx_seq_one_letter_code
_entity_poly.pdbx_strand_id
1 'polypeptide(L)'
;MAIEWRNNFATNDPHIDEQHQQIFRFANKLEALADQENVDPREVDSVLRFLENYIKNHFRYEEACMLKRHCPVAQRNRSEHLAFKAFLTRSMVAYHNDGYQQPWAKELHQKLENWLSNHICRIDVQLRDYPDPKA
;
A
#
# COMPACT_ATOMS: atom_id res chain seq x y z
N MET A 1 -10.07 -7.78 -8.86
CA MET A 1 -9.78 -7.10 -10.14
C MET A 1 -8.56 -6.24 -9.92
N ALA A 2 -7.77 -5.98 -10.96
CA ALA A 2 -6.59 -5.13 -10.85
C ALA A 2 -6.96 -3.70 -10.38
N ILE A 3 -6.16 -3.17 -9.46
CA ILE A 3 -6.25 -1.78 -9.00
C ILE A 3 -5.73 -0.88 -10.11
N GLU A 4 -6.57 0.03 -10.60
CA GLU A 4 -6.21 1.01 -11.63
C GLU A 4 -5.91 2.37 -11.02
N TRP A 5 -4.81 3.00 -11.46
CA TRP A 5 -4.53 4.38 -11.11
C TRP A 5 -5.56 5.33 -11.73
N ARG A 6 -5.98 6.34 -10.97
CA ARG A 6 -7.02 7.30 -11.29
C ARG A 6 -6.65 8.65 -10.69
N ASN A 7 -7.10 9.74 -11.31
CA ASN A 7 -6.76 11.11 -10.88
C ASN A 7 -7.24 11.46 -9.46
N ASN A 8 -8.23 10.73 -8.93
CA ASN A 8 -8.68 10.91 -7.55
C ASN A 8 -7.67 10.39 -6.51
N PHE A 9 -6.63 9.65 -6.91
CA PHE A 9 -5.55 9.20 -6.02
C PHE A 9 -4.35 10.15 -5.97
N ALA A 10 -4.25 11.11 -6.90
CA ALA A 10 -3.11 12.01 -6.94
C ALA A 10 -2.98 12.79 -5.63
N THR A 11 -1.78 13.09 -5.16
CA THR A 11 -1.56 13.88 -3.92
C THR A 11 -1.00 15.26 -4.24
N ASN A 12 -0.75 15.53 -5.54
CA ASN A 12 0.07 16.63 -6.04
C ASN A 12 1.53 16.59 -5.53
N ASP A 13 1.95 15.46 -4.97
CA ASP A 13 3.33 15.13 -4.70
C ASP A 13 3.77 14.02 -5.66
N PRO A 14 4.60 14.32 -6.68
CA PRO A 14 4.98 13.35 -7.69
C PRO A 14 5.66 12.10 -7.11
N HIS A 15 6.37 12.23 -5.98
CA HIS A 15 7.07 11.11 -5.38
C HIS A 15 6.11 10.19 -4.64
N ILE A 16 5.11 10.73 -3.94
CA ILE A 16 4.06 9.93 -3.31
C ILE A 16 3.22 9.23 -4.38
N ASP A 17 2.85 9.94 -5.43
CA ASP A 17 2.03 9.37 -6.51
C ASP A 17 2.74 8.22 -7.24
N GLU A 18 4.06 8.35 -7.45
CA GLU A 18 4.87 7.26 -7.99
C GLU A 18 4.93 6.06 -7.05
N GLN A 19 5.08 6.30 -5.73
CA GLN A 19 5.07 5.24 -4.72
C GLN A 19 3.72 4.50 -4.68
N HIS A 20 2.59 5.21 -4.70
CA HIS A 20 1.27 4.59 -4.77
C HIS A 20 1.11 3.70 -5.99
N GLN A 21 1.49 4.20 -7.18
CA GLN A 21 1.44 3.41 -8.41
C GLN A 21 2.33 2.16 -8.31
N GLN A 22 3.49 2.26 -7.68
CA GLN A 22 4.35 1.09 -7.45
C GLN A 22 3.72 0.07 -6.51
N ILE A 23 3.06 0.51 -5.44
CA ILE A 23 2.32 -0.38 -4.53
C ILE A 23 1.19 -1.08 -5.29
N PHE A 24 0.43 -0.35 -6.11
CA PHE A 24 -0.67 -0.93 -6.91
C PHE A 24 -0.15 -1.99 -7.87
N ARG A 25 0.99 -1.75 -8.55
CA ARG A 25 1.62 -2.74 -9.42
C ARG A 25 1.93 -4.06 -8.69
N PHE A 26 2.44 -3.99 -7.47
CA PHE A 26 2.76 -5.20 -6.70
C PHE A 26 1.53 -5.87 -6.09
N ALA A 27 0.51 -5.10 -5.71
CA ALA A 27 -0.79 -5.66 -5.32
C ALA A 27 -1.41 -6.43 -6.50
N ASN A 28 -1.46 -5.82 -7.68
CA ASN A 28 -1.99 -6.49 -8.89
C ASN A 28 -1.16 -7.71 -9.29
N LYS A 29 0.17 -7.69 -9.06
CA LYS A 29 1.01 -8.87 -9.27
C LYS A 29 0.62 -10.01 -8.32
N LEU A 30 0.28 -9.72 -7.06
CA LEU A 30 -0.22 -10.73 -6.12
C LEU A 30 -1.53 -11.35 -6.61
N GLU A 31 -2.46 -10.53 -7.12
CA GLU A 31 -3.71 -11.03 -7.73
C GLU A 31 -3.41 -11.95 -8.93
N ALA A 32 -2.57 -11.50 -9.85
CA ALA A 32 -2.23 -12.28 -11.04
C ALA A 32 -1.60 -13.63 -10.68
N LEU A 33 -0.73 -13.67 -9.66
CA LEU A 33 -0.18 -14.92 -9.12
C LEU A 33 -1.27 -15.80 -8.50
N ALA A 34 -2.25 -15.20 -7.83
CA ALA A 34 -3.37 -15.92 -7.24
C ALA A 34 -4.29 -16.54 -8.30
N ASP A 35 -4.37 -16.01 -9.51
CA ASP A 35 -5.19 -16.55 -10.60
C ASP A 35 -4.46 -17.61 -11.45
N GLN A 36 -3.18 -17.87 -11.20
CA GLN A 36 -2.43 -18.93 -11.88
C GLN A 36 -2.77 -20.32 -11.32
N GLU A 37 -2.83 -21.33 -12.20
CA GLU A 37 -3.03 -22.73 -11.81
C GLU A 37 -1.80 -23.32 -11.09
N ASN A 38 -0.59 -22.95 -11.51
CA ASN A 38 0.67 -23.47 -10.99
C ASN A 38 1.61 -22.32 -10.58
N VAL A 39 1.34 -21.71 -9.43
CA VAL A 39 2.19 -20.63 -8.90
C VAL A 39 3.50 -21.21 -8.34
N ASP A 40 4.61 -20.51 -8.58
CA ASP A 40 5.85 -20.73 -7.81
C ASP A 40 5.77 -19.94 -6.50
N PRO A 41 5.80 -20.59 -5.31
CA PRO A 41 5.78 -19.89 -4.03
C PRO A 41 6.88 -18.84 -3.88
N ARG A 42 8.03 -19.01 -4.57
CA ARG A 42 9.14 -18.05 -4.56
C ARG A 42 8.77 -16.71 -5.19
N GLU A 43 7.86 -16.71 -6.17
CA GLU A 43 7.37 -15.47 -6.78
C GLU A 43 6.45 -14.71 -5.83
N VAL A 44 5.56 -15.42 -5.14
CA VAL A 44 4.69 -14.85 -4.11
C VAL A 44 5.53 -14.24 -3.00
N ASP A 45 6.47 -15.01 -2.47
CA ASP A 45 7.49 -14.58 -1.52
C ASP A 45 8.19 -13.28 -1.91
N SER A 46 8.62 -13.17 -3.16
CA SER A 46 9.28 -11.96 -3.67
C SER A 46 8.35 -10.76 -3.70
N VAL A 47 7.08 -10.94 -4.07
CA VAL A 47 6.06 -9.88 -4.09
C VAL A 47 5.76 -9.41 -2.67
N LEU A 48 5.59 -10.33 -1.72
CA LEU A 48 5.29 -10.02 -0.33
C LEU A 48 6.43 -9.25 0.34
N ARG A 49 7.68 -9.69 0.14
CA ARG A 49 8.87 -8.98 0.65
C ARG A 49 8.99 -7.58 0.08
N PHE A 50 8.67 -7.41 -1.21
CA PHE A 50 8.66 -6.10 -1.82
C PHE A 50 7.57 -5.22 -1.20
N LEU A 51 6.32 -5.69 -1.14
CA LEU A 51 5.20 -4.94 -0.56
C LEU A 51 5.50 -4.50 0.87
N GLU A 52 5.97 -5.40 1.73
CA GLU A 52 6.25 -5.08 3.13
C GLU A 52 7.30 -3.96 3.27
N ASN A 53 8.43 -4.07 2.56
CA ASN A 53 9.50 -3.09 2.65
C ASN A 53 9.12 -1.76 1.98
N TYR A 54 8.46 -1.82 0.83
CA TYR A 54 8.11 -0.64 0.07
C TYR A 54 7.04 0.18 0.78
N ILE A 55 6.02 -0.46 1.34
CA ILE A 55 4.96 0.20 2.13
C ILE A 55 5.56 0.86 3.38
N LYS A 56 6.49 0.20 4.10
CA LYS A 56 7.17 0.82 5.25
C LYS A 56 7.92 2.09 4.87
N ASN A 57 8.63 2.07 3.73
CA ASN A 57 9.37 3.24 3.24
C ASN A 57 8.44 4.36 2.78
N HIS A 58 7.38 4.01 2.05
CA HIS A 58 6.34 4.94 1.60
C HIS A 58 5.69 5.66 2.79
N PHE A 59 5.22 4.92 3.80
CA PHE A 59 4.63 5.50 5.01
C PHE A 59 5.58 6.45 5.73
N ARG A 60 6.86 6.08 5.85
CA ARG A 60 7.86 6.97 6.47
C ARG A 60 8.04 8.27 5.70
N TYR A 61 8.07 8.20 4.37
CA TYR A 61 8.21 9.36 3.50
C TYR A 61 6.99 10.28 3.62
N GLU A 62 5.79 9.72 3.50
CA GLU A 62 4.55 10.47 3.57
C GLU A 62 4.31 11.09 4.95
N GLU A 63 4.52 10.33 6.04
CA GLU A 63 4.41 10.86 7.41
C GLU A 63 5.35 12.06 7.62
N ALA A 64 6.57 12.01 7.07
CA ALA A 64 7.51 13.12 7.13
C ALA A 64 7.03 14.33 6.30
N CYS A 65 6.45 14.09 5.12
CA CYS A 65 5.87 15.14 4.29
C CYS A 65 4.68 15.82 4.98
N MET A 66 3.72 15.05 5.49
CA MET A 66 2.55 15.57 6.20
C MET A 66 2.96 16.38 7.44
N LEU A 67 3.96 15.91 8.20
CA LEU A 67 4.48 16.62 9.36
C LEU A 67 5.16 17.94 8.96
N LYS A 68 6.04 17.92 7.96
CA LYS A 68 6.75 19.10 7.46
C LYS A 68 5.79 20.17 6.93
N ARG A 69 4.71 19.75 6.28
CA ARG A 69 3.72 20.62 5.64
C ARG A 69 2.57 21.00 6.57
N HIS A 70 2.65 20.63 7.84
CA HIS A 70 1.62 20.89 8.86
C HIS A 70 0.21 20.42 8.43
N CYS A 71 0.14 19.31 7.71
CA CYS A 71 -1.12 18.74 7.24
C CYS A 71 -1.95 18.28 8.46
N PRO A 72 -3.21 18.72 8.62
CA PRO A 72 -4.01 18.48 9.82
C PRO A 72 -4.35 17.00 10.03
N VAL A 73 -4.31 16.19 8.97
CA VAL A 73 -4.56 14.75 9.06
C VAL A 73 -3.33 13.91 9.35
N ALA A 74 -2.15 14.51 9.57
CA ALA A 74 -0.90 13.78 9.81
C ALA A 74 -1.00 12.75 10.95
N GLN A 75 -1.66 13.11 12.06
CA GLN A 75 -1.83 12.20 13.19
C GLN A 75 -2.74 11.02 12.85
N ARG A 76 -3.85 11.29 12.13
CA ARG A 76 -4.76 10.25 11.66
C ARG A 76 -4.07 9.32 10.67
N ASN A 77 -3.32 9.89 9.72
CA ASN A 77 -2.57 9.14 8.72
C ASN A 77 -1.64 8.10 9.38
N ARG A 78 -0.77 8.58 10.28
CA ARG A 78 0.14 7.74 11.05
C ARG A 78 -0.59 6.64 11.84
N SER A 79 -1.76 6.94 12.40
CA SER A 79 -2.54 5.94 13.13
C SER A 79 -3.08 4.84 12.21
N GLU A 80 -3.59 5.20 11.03
CA GLU A 80 -4.08 4.22 10.05
C GLU A 80 -2.92 3.40 9.47
N HIS A 81 -1.75 4.01 9.21
CA HIS A 81 -0.52 3.31 8.85
C HIS A 81 -0.08 2.28 9.88
N LEU A 82 -0.13 2.61 11.18
CA LEU A 82 0.22 1.68 12.25
C LEU A 82 -0.72 0.48 12.27
N ALA A 83 -2.03 0.71 12.12
CA ALA A 83 -3.01 -0.37 12.04
C ALA A 83 -2.78 -1.28 10.82
N PHE A 84 -2.48 -0.68 9.66
CA PHE A 84 -2.21 -1.42 8.44
C PHE A 84 -0.91 -2.22 8.48
N LYS A 85 0.17 -1.64 9.04
CA LYS A 85 1.42 -2.38 9.30
C LYS A 85 1.16 -3.61 10.17
N ALA A 86 0.38 -3.47 11.23
CA ALA A 86 0.03 -4.60 12.10
C ALA A 86 -0.81 -5.66 11.36
N PHE A 87 -1.71 -5.25 10.48
CA PHE A 87 -2.45 -6.17 9.60
C PHE A 87 -1.49 -6.94 8.68
N LEU A 88 -0.62 -6.24 7.95
CA LEU A 88 0.35 -6.88 7.05
C LEU A 88 1.24 -7.87 7.78
N THR A 89 1.79 -7.49 8.95
CA THR A 89 2.62 -8.39 9.76
C THR A 89 1.86 -9.66 10.13
N ARG A 90 0.59 -9.57 10.56
CA ARG A 90 -0.23 -10.76 10.84
C ARG A 90 -0.47 -11.62 9.60
N SER A 91 -0.74 -11.00 8.45
CA SER A 91 -0.91 -11.72 7.19
C SER A 91 0.36 -12.45 6.75
N MET A 92 1.54 -11.86 6.93
CA MET A 92 2.82 -12.51 6.62
C MET A 92 3.12 -13.67 7.57
N VAL A 93 2.80 -13.54 8.86
CA VAL A 93 2.95 -14.65 9.82
C VAL A 93 2.07 -15.82 9.44
N ALA A 94 0.81 -15.59 9.07
CA ALA A 94 -0.09 -16.65 8.61
C ALA A 94 0.48 -17.36 7.37
N TYR A 95 0.93 -16.58 6.39
CA TYR A 95 1.57 -17.12 5.18
C TYR A 95 2.82 -17.97 5.48
N HIS A 96 3.68 -17.53 6.40
CA HIS A 96 4.87 -18.30 6.76
C HIS A 96 4.55 -19.61 7.50
N ASN A 97 3.44 -19.67 8.24
CA ASN A 97 3.03 -20.88 8.96
C ASN A 97 2.31 -21.87 8.05
N ASP A 98 1.40 -21.38 7.21
CA ASP A 98 0.47 -22.22 6.44
C ASP A 98 0.92 -22.43 4.98
N GLY A 99 1.93 -21.68 4.54
CA GLY A 99 2.41 -21.64 3.17
C GLY A 99 1.48 -20.88 2.22
N TYR A 100 1.79 -20.97 0.92
CA TYR A 100 0.93 -20.36 -0.10
C TYR A 100 -0.42 -21.07 -0.19
N GLN A 101 -1.49 -20.29 -0.12
CA GLN A 101 -2.85 -20.71 -0.43
C GLN A 101 -3.50 -19.66 -1.34
N GLN A 102 -4.07 -20.10 -2.46
CA GLN A 102 -4.76 -19.19 -3.38
C GLN A 102 -5.86 -18.34 -2.71
N PRO A 103 -6.75 -18.89 -1.86
CA PRO A 103 -7.77 -18.10 -1.18
C PRO A 103 -7.17 -16.99 -0.30
N TRP A 104 -6.07 -17.29 0.40
CA TRP A 104 -5.35 -16.31 1.22
C TRP A 104 -4.77 -15.18 0.37
N ALA A 105 -4.16 -15.47 -0.77
CA ALA A 105 -3.59 -14.46 -1.65
C ALA A 105 -4.67 -13.52 -2.22
N LYS A 106 -5.83 -14.07 -2.60
CA LYS A 106 -7.01 -13.29 -3.04
C LYS A 106 -7.56 -12.41 -1.92
N GLU A 107 -7.66 -12.94 -0.70
CA GLU A 107 -8.11 -12.18 0.46
C GLU A 107 -7.14 -11.03 0.80
N LEU A 108 -5.83 -11.29 0.78
CA LEU A 108 -4.81 -10.29 1.01
C LEU A 108 -4.89 -9.19 -0.06
N HIS A 109 -4.98 -9.55 -1.34
CA HIS A 109 -5.16 -8.60 -2.43
C HIS A 109 -6.40 -7.71 -2.21
N GLN A 110 -7.55 -8.31 -1.89
CA GLN A 110 -8.78 -7.56 -1.65
C GLN A 110 -8.66 -6.57 -0.48
N LYS A 111 -7.96 -6.97 0.59
CA LYS A 111 -7.69 -6.08 1.74
C LYS A 111 -6.71 -4.96 1.39
N LEU A 112 -5.69 -5.24 0.59
CA LEU A 112 -4.77 -4.22 0.06
C LEU A 112 -5.54 -3.20 -0.79
N GLU A 113 -6.31 -3.66 -1.77
CA GLU A 113 -7.12 -2.81 -2.66
C GLU A 113 -8.06 -1.89 -1.87
N ASN A 114 -8.83 -2.47 -0.95
CA ASN A 114 -9.80 -1.72 -0.16
C ASN A 114 -9.13 -0.69 0.73
N TRP A 115 -8.05 -1.08 1.42
CA TRP A 115 -7.35 -0.17 2.31
C TRP A 115 -6.68 0.95 1.53
N LEU A 116 -5.90 0.64 0.51
CA LEU A 116 -5.19 1.61 -0.31
C LEU A 116 -6.15 2.61 -0.95
N SER A 117 -7.22 2.12 -1.58
CA SER A 117 -8.16 3.01 -2.27
C SER A 117 -8.86 3.97 -1.31
N ASN A 118 -9.31 3.46 -0.16
CA ASN A 118 -10.00 4.26 0.86
C ASN A 118 -9.05 5.22 1.58
N HIS A 119 -7.84 4.78 1.91
CA HIS A 119 -6.84 5.57 2.60
C HIS A 119 -6.37 6.73 1.73
N ILE A 120 -5.91 6.43 0.51
CA ILE A 120 -5.43 7.44 -0.44
C ILE A 120 -6.52 8.47 -0.72
N CYS A 121 -7.74 8.04 -1.09
CA CYS A 121 -8.83 8.95 -1.46
C CYS A 121 -9.35 9.82 -0.31
N ARG A 122 -9.07 9.48 0.95
CA ARG A 122 -9.63 10.20 2.11
C ARG A 122 -8.59 10.91 2.94
N ILE A 123 -7.32 10.49 2.89
CA ILE A 123 -6.26 10.97 3.76
C ILE A 123 -5.15 11.56 2.91
N ASP A 124 -4.51 10.76 2.07
CA ASP A 124 -3.28 11.15 1.36
C ASP A 124 -3.53 12.30 0.40
N VAL A 125 -4.68 12.29 -0.28
CA VAL A 125 -5.11 13.37 -1.18
C VAL A 125 -5.29 14.71 -0.46
N GLN A 126 -5.46 14.74 0.86
CA GLN A 126 -5.54 16.01 1.59
C GLN A 126 -4.21 16.75 1.59
N LEU A 127 -3.09 16.07 1.28
CA LEU A 127 -1.80 16.71 1.11
C LEU A 127 -1.77 17.71 -0.05
N ARG A 128 -2.70 17.61 -1.02
CA ARG A 128 -2.85 18.55 -2.15
C ARG A 128 -3.00 19.99 -1.68
N ASP A 129 -3.68 20.19 -0.55
CA ASP A 129 -3.98 21.52 0.00
C ASP A 129 -2.81 22.08 0.83
N TYR A 130 -1.74 21.29 1.01
CA TYR A 130 -0.56 21.63 1.80
C TYR A 130 0.70 21.34 0.97
N PRO A 131 0.99 22.14 -0.07
CA PRO A 131 2.16 21.94 -0.93
C PRO A 131 3.47 22.11 -0.15
N ASP A 132 4.56 21.53 -0.67
CA ASP A 132 5.87 21.76 -0.06
C ASP A 132 6.23 23.25 -0.18
N PRO A 133 6.57 23.94 0.92
CA PRO A 133 6.94 25.36 0.87
C PRO A 133 8.21 25.65 0.05
N LYS A 134 8.91 24.60 -0.41
CA LYS A 134 10.11 24.69 -1.26
C LYS A 134 9.92 24.12 -2.68
N ALA A 135 8.72 23.66 -3.05
CA ALA A 135 8.42 23.14 -4.39
C ALA A 135 8.20 24.26 -5.41
#